data_AF-A0A934YCY0-F1
#
_entry.id   AF-A0A934YCY0-F1
#
_cell.length_a   1.000
_cell.length_b   1.000
_cell.length_c   1.000
_cell.angle_alpha   90.00
_cell.angle_beta   90.00
_cell.angle_gamma   90.00
#
_symmetry.space_group_name_H-M   'P 1'
#
loop_
_entity.id
_entity.type
_entity.pdbx_description
1 polymer ?
#
loop_
_entity_poly.entity_id
_entity_poly.type
_entity_poly.pdbx_seq_one_letter_code
_entity_poly.pdbx_strand_id
1 'polypeptide(L)'
;MTIKYILLVCCVLLTSSVFGQSQVLFNIHHKLASEQFELEKIADNNINTPFQLTRLEYYISEISLIHDGGQETLVSDLYILVNASDATNIDLGAFNIANLEKIKFHIGVDPGHNNADPASYKDDHPLAPKDPAMHWGWASGYNFIALEGLGGQDQDKIFQIHALGNENYHEIVLNTETSAVNGQISVDINADYTRALEDLDASTGMIYHGTAKFAKDLISNFKDMVFSSATVPASNLGAGKEVPMVIYPNPSLDGIVHLRTHFLPTESLKLMIIDQKGQNVLELDLNIFSADINLNGRPAGPYFISIYKDGKLSGTKKIMLN
;
A
#
# COMPACT_ATOMS: atom_id res chain seq x y z
N MET A 1 51.27 -23.79 -58.58
CA MET A 1 50.69 -23.86 -57.22
C MET A 1 50.32 -22.45 -56.79
N THR A 2 49.05 -22.11 -56.84
CA THR A 2 48.53 -20.79 -56.44
C THR A 2 47.58 -21.01 -55.25
N ILE A 3 48.01 -20.58 -54.07
CA ILE A 3 47.25 -20.66 -52.82
C ILE A 3 46.23 -19.51 -52.82
N LYS A 4 44.93 -19.85 -52.89
CA LYS A 4 43.82 -18.92 -52.68
C LYS A 4 43.57 -18.80 -51.18
N TYR A 5 43.85 -17.63 -50.60
CA TYR A 5 43.43 -17.30 -49.25
C TYR A 5 41.93 -16.94 -49.28
N ILE A 6 41.10 -17.76 -48.64
CA ILE A 6 39.69 -17.46 -48.37
C ILE A 6 39.67 -16.62 -47.08
N LEU A 7 39.33 -15.34 -47.21
CA LEU A 7 39.10 -14.45 -46.09
C LEU A 7 37.67 -14.69 -45.57
N LEU A 8 37.54 -15.36 -44.43
CA LEU A 8 36.26 -15.55 -43.74
C LEU A 8 35.94 -14.25 -42.98
N VAL A 9 35.07 -13.41 -43.52
CA VAL A 9 34.54 -12.23 -42.83
C VAL A 9 33.43 -12.70 -41.89
N CYS A 10 33.72 -12.71 -40.59
CA CYS A 10 32.73 -12.99 -39.55
C CYS A 10 31.92 -11.70 -39.29
N CYS A 11 30.78 -11.55 -39.96
CA CYS A 11 29.83 -10.48 -39.65
C CYS A 11 29.11 -10.81 -38.34
N VAL A 12 29.60 -10.26 -37.23
CA VAL A 12 28.84 -10.23 -35.97
C VAL A 12 27.72 -9.21 -36.15
N LEU A 13 26.50 -9.70 -36.40
CA LEU A 13 25.29 -8.89 -36.33
C LEU A 13 25.01 -8.56 -34.86
N LEU A 14 25.45 -7.38 -34.43
CA LEU A 14 24.99 -6.76 -33.19
C LEU A 14 23.52 -6.36 -33.38
N THR A 15 22.60 -7.23 -32.98
CA THR A 15 21.19 -6.85 -32.83
C THR A 15 21.07 -5.98 -31.60
N SER A 16 21.13 -4.66 -31.77
CA SER A 16 20.68 -3.73 -30.75
C SER A 16 19.16 -3.84 -30.66
N SER A 17 18.66 -4.46 -29.59
CA SER A 17 17.25 -4.41 -29.23
C SER A 17 16.92 -2.95 -28.92
N VAL A 18 16.29 -2.24 -29.85
CA VAL A 18 15.69 -0.94 -29.56
C VAL A 18 14.39 -1.26 -28.83
N PHE A 19 14.43 -1.25 -27.51
CA PHE A 19 13.19 -1.24 -26.73
C PHE A 19 12.52 0.12 -26.98
N GLY A 20 11.27 0.08 -27.46
CA GLY A 20 10.44 1.28 -27.54
C GLY A 20 10.15 1.79 -26.13
N GLN A 21 9.96 3.10 -25.99
CA GLN A 21 9.46 3.65 -24.73
C GLN A 21 8.05 3.11 -24.45
N SER A 22 7.81 2.75 -23.20
CA SER A 22 6.51 2.33 -22.68
C SER A 22 5.86 3.51 -21.97
N GLN A 23 4.61 3.82 -22.30
CA GLN A 23 3.80 4.78 -21.54
C GLN A 23 3.44 4.17 -20.19
N VAL A 24 3.68 4.87 -19.09
CA VAL A 24 3.34 4.40 -17.75
C VAL A 24 2.11 5.14 -17.25
N LEU A 25 1.03 4.41 -16.99
CA LEU A 25 -0.19 4.94 -16.39
C LEU A 25 -0.28 4.53 -14.92
N PHE A 26 -0.66 5.45 -14.05
CA PHE A 26 -0.86 5.23 -12.63
C PHE A 26 -2.32 5.42 -12.25
N ASN A 27 -2.94 4.35 -11.76
CA ASN A 27 -4.36 4.31 -11.43
C ASN A 27 -4.55 3.98 -9.96
N ILE A 28 -5.47 4.71 -9.30
CA ILE A 28 -5.87 4.42 -7.93
C ILE A 28 -7.34 3.98 -7.93
N HIS A 29 -7.60 2.79 -7.41
CA HIS A 29 -8.94 2.31 -7.12
C HIS A 29 -9.34 2.70 -5.70
N HIS A 30 -10.17 3.73 -5.60
CA HIS A 30 -10.71 4.26 -4.35
C HIS A 30 -11.72 3.30 -3.75
N LYS A 31 -11.51 2.88 -2.49
CA LYS A 31 -12.30 1.84 -1.84
C LYS A 31 -12.71 2.17 -0.40
N LEU A 32 -13.82 1.58 0.01
CA LEU A 32 -14.19 1.34 1.41
C LEU A 32 -14.22 -0.18 1.60
N ALA A 33 -13.18 -0.73 2.20
CA ALA A 33 -12.92 -2.16 2.26
C ALA A 33 -12.91 -2.79 0.86
N SER A 34 -13.84 -3.71 0.57
CA SER A 34 -13.97 -4.36 -0.73
C SER A 34 -14.80 -3.56 -1.73
N GLU A 35 -15.52 -2.54 -1.29
CA GLU A 35 -16.46 -1.78 -2.11
C GLU A 35 -15.81 -0.54 -2.71
N GLN A 36 -16.35 -0.07 -3.84
CA GLN A 36 -15.96 1.22 -4.40
C GLN A 36 -16.29 2.34 -3.41
N PHE A 37 -15.36 3.29 -3.27
CA PHE A 37 -15.54 4.48 -2.45
C PHE A 37 -16.59 5.41 -3.08
N GLU A 38 -17.47 5.91 -2.23
CA GLU A 38 -18.44 6.96 -2.53
C GLU A 38 -18.52 7.87 -1.30
N LEU A 39 -18.64 9.18 -1.51
CA LEU A 39 -18.88 10.13 -0.40
C LEU A 39 -20.20 9.81 0.30
N GLU A 40 -20.28 10.11 1.59
CA GLU A 40 -21.45 9.90 2.46
C GLU A 40 -21.88 8.43 2.63
N LYS A 41 -21.18 7.49 2.01
CA LYS A 41 -21.38 6.07 2.24
C LYS A 41 -20.82 5.68 3.61
N ILE A 42 -21.65 5.00 4.40
CA ILE A 42 -21.27 4.51 5.72
C ILE A 42 -20.37 3.29 5.58
N ALA A 43 -19.26 3.29 6.31
CA ALA A 43 -18.37 2.16 6.50
C ALA A 43 -17.91 2.08 7.95
N ASP A 44 -17.38 0.92 8.33
CA ASP A 44 -16.76 0.70 9.63
C ASP A 44 -15.24 0.61 9.47
N ASN A 45 -14.50 1.13 10.44
CA ASN A 45 -13.07 0.85 10.57
C ASN A 45 -12.83 -0.45 11.35
N ASN A 46 -11.57 -0.77 11.60
CA ASN A 46 -11.14 -2.00 12.29
C ASN A 46 -11.63 -2.16 13.74
N ILE A 47 -12.06 -1.08 14.41
CA ILE A 47 -12.62 -1.10 15.77
C ILE A 47 -14.15 -1.05 15.79
N ASN A 48 -14.81 -1.19 14.63
CA ASN A 48 -16.26 -1.12 14.44
C ASN A 48 -16.84 0.26 14.81
N THR A 49 -16.08 1.33 14.58
CA THR A 49 -16.62 2.69 14.62
C THR A 49 -17.18 3.03 13.23
N PRO A 50 -18.50 3.27 13.09
CA PRO A 50 -19.07 3.69 11.82
C PRO A 50 -18.68 5.14 11.52
N PHE A 51 -18.42 5.40 10.25
CA PHE A 51 -18.11 6.72 9.72
C PHE A 51 -18.61 6.84 8.28
N GLN A 52 -18.76 8.09 7.83
CA GLN A 52 -18.89 8.43 6.41
C GLN A 52 -17.97 9.61 6.09
N LEU A 53 -17.32 9.60 4.94
CA LEU A 53 -16.46 10.70 4.50
C LEU A 53 -17.26 11.71 3.70
N THR A 54 -17.09 12.99 4.02
CA THR A 54 -17.64 14.13 3.27
C THR A 54 -16.56 14.85 2.46
N ARG A 55 -15.29 14.61 2.75
CA ARG A 55 -14.15 15.08 1.99
C ARG A 55 -12.97 14.14 2.16
N LEU A 56 -12.32 13.80 1.05
CA LEU A 56 -11.04 13.11 1.08
C LEU A 56 -10.17 13.56 -0.08
N GLU A 57 -9.19 14.40 0.26
CA GLU A 57 -8.18 14.88 -0.68
C GLU A 57 -6.79 14.66 -0.10
N TYR A 58 -5.81 14.31 -0.94
CA TYR A 58 -4.42 14.15 -0.49
C TYR A 58 -3.42 14.35 -1.61
N TYR A 59 -2.20 14.74 -1.25
CA TYR A 59 -1.10 14.92 -2.19
C TYR A 59 -0.26 13.66 -2.34
N ILE A 60 0.13 13.37 -3.58
CA ILE A 60 1.21 12.44 -3.93
C ILE A 60 2.32 13.24 -4.64
N SER A 61 3.57 12.99 -4.26
CA SER A 61 4.77 13.59 -4.88
C SER A 61 5.94 12.59 -4.93
N GLU A 62 7.07 13.00 -5.53
CA GLU A 62 8.33 12.24 -5.57
C GLU A 62 8.13 10.78 -5.99
N ILE A 63 7.53 10.59 -7.17
CA ILE A 63 7.21 9.27 -7.70
C ILE A 63 8.44 8.67 -8.37
N SER A 64 8.83 7.46 -7.99
CA SER A 64 9.90 6.72 -8.66
C SER A 64 9.47 5.32 -9.09
N LEU A 65 10.05 4.87 -10.20
CA LEU A 65 9.78 3.60 -10.84
C LEU A 65 11.00 2.70 -10.66
N ILE A 66 10.82 1.54 -10.03
CA ILE A 66 11.87 0.52 -9.91
C ILE A 66 11.63 -0.54 -10.96
N HIS A 67 12.61 -0.78 -11.82
CA HIS A 67 12.44 -1.61 -13.01
C HIS A 67 13.73 -2.32 -13.45
N ASP A 68 13.57 -3.30 -14.35
CA ASP A 68 14.65 -3.91 -15.12
C ASP A 68 15.91 -4.28 -14.32
N GLY A 69 15.71 -5.00 -13.21
CA GLY A 69 16.78 -5.46 -12.32
C GLY A 69 17.11 -4.47 -11.21
N GLY A 70 16.12 -3.72 -10.72
CA GLY A 70 16.26 -2.78 -9.62
C GLY A 70 16.78 -1.38 -9.98
N GLN A 71 16.78 -1.00 -11.26
CA GLN A 71 17.06 0.38 -11.69
C GLN A 71 15.96 1.31 -11.20
N GLU A 72 16.32 2.52 -10.78
CA GLU A 72 15.38 3.52 -10.28
C GLU A 72 15.33 4.72 -11.23
N THR A 73 14.13 5.03 -11.74
CA THR A 73 13.86 6.19 -12.57
C THR A 73 12.86 7.10 -11.87
N LEU A 74 13.24 8.37 -11.66
CA LEU A 74 12.37 9.40 -11.08
C LEU A 74 11.38 9.92 -12.14
N VAL A 75 10.12 10.09 -11.76
CA VAL A 75 9.14 10.86 -12.52
C VAL A 75 9.27 12.32 -12.09
N SER A 76 9.95 13.12 -12.91
CA SER A 76 10.26 14.52 -12.62
C SER A 76 9.04 15.43 -12.73
N ASP A 77 8.99 16.45 -11.87
CA ASP A 77 8.07 17.59 -11.93
C ASP A 77 6.57 17.21 -11.93
N LEU A 78 6.20 16.18 -11.16
CA LEU A 78 4.82 15.72 -11.04
C LEU A 78 4.34 15.74 -9.59
N TYR A 79 3.29 16.54 -9.34
CA TYR A 79 2.46 16.47 -8.15
C TYR A 79 1.08 15.96 -8.54
N ILE A 80 0.43 15.21 -7.66
CA ILE A 80 -0.94 14.76 -7.84
C ILE A 80 -1.74 15.21 -6.63
N LEU A 81 -2.77 16.02 -6.85
CA LEU A 81 -3.82 16.24 -5.85
C LEU A 81 -4.92 15.23 -6.13
N VAL A 82 -4.98 14.19 -5.33
CA VAL A 82 -6.04 13.18 -5.42
C VAL A 82 -7.27 13.74 -4.73
N ASN A 83 -8.41 13.70 -5.42
CA ASN A 83 -9.73 13.77 -4.82
C ASN A 83 -10.38 12.38 -4.95
N ALA A 84 -10.61 11.71 -3.83
CA ALA A 84 -11.09 10.32 -3.84
C ALA A 84 -12.49 10.16 -4.43
N SER A 85 -13.29 11.25 -4.53
CA SER A 85 -14.61 11.21 -5.18
C SER A 85 -14.51 11.07 -6.70
N ASP A 86 -13.34 11.35 -7.28
CA ASP A 86 -13.09 11.32 -8.71
C ASP A 86 -12.24 10.09 -9.08
N ALA A 87 -12.22 9.73 -10.36
CA ALA A 87 -11.29 8.73 -10.84
C ALA A 87 -9.85 9.28 -10.86
N THR A 88 -8.90 8.54 -10.29
CA THR A 88 -7.48 8.87 -10.39
C THR A 88 -6.81 8.02 -11.46
N ASN A 89 -6.55 8.64 -12.62
CA ASN A 89 -5.82 8.05 -13.74
C ASN A 89 -4.78 9.06 -14.23
N ILE A 90 -3.52 8.83 -13.86
CA ILE A 90 -2.42 9.77 -14.10
C ILE A 90 -1.47 9.19 -15.12
N ASP A 91 -1.13 10.00 -16.11
CA ASP A 91 -0.07 9.68 -17.04
C ASP A 91 1.28 10.08 -16.44
N LEU A 92 2.13 9.09 -16.12
CA LEU A 92 3.47 9.35 -15.59
C LEU A 92 4.48 9.67 -16.70
N GLY A 93 4.13 9.43 -17.96
CA GLY A 93 4.98 9.67 -19.13
C GLY A 93 5.54 8.41 -19.77
N ALA A 94 6.42 8.60 -20.75
CA ALA A 94 7.04 7.55 -21.55
C ALA A 94 8.45 7.23 -21.06
N PHE A 95 8.71 5.97 -20.71
CA PHE A 95 10.00 5.53 -20.17
C PHE A 95 10.53 4.30 -20.89
N ASN A 96 11.85 4.14 -20.96
CA ASN A 96 12.47 2.92 -21.48
C ASN A 96 12.46 1.83 -20.40
N ILE A 97 11.26 1.28 -20.13
CA ILE A 97 10.99 0.27 -19.11
C ILE A 97 10.38 -0.95 -19.77
N ALA A 98 10.97 -2.13 -19.55
CA ALA A 98 10.40 -3.39 -19.99
C ALA A 98 9.59 -4.06 -18.86
N ASN A 99 10.13 -4.11 -17.65
CA ASN A 99 9.50 -4.73 -16.48
C ASN A 99 9.55 -3.79 -15.28
N LEU A 100 8.40 -3.31 -14.84
CA LEU A 100 8.26 -2.52 -13.64
C LEU A 100 8.07 -3.44 -12.43
N GLU A 101 8.95 -3.32 -11.46
CA GLU A 101 8.98 -4.12 -10.23
C GLU A 101 8.23 -3.43 -9.09
N LYS A 102 8.44 -2.13 -8.93
CA LYS A 102 7.85 -1.32 -7.85
C LYS A 102 7.54 0.09 -8.30
N ILE A 103 6.57 0.70 -7.63
CA ILE A 103 6.39 2.15 -7.60
C ILE A 103 6.70 2.64 -6.19
N LYS A 104 7.44 3.73 -6.09
CA LYS A 104 7.56 4.51 -4.86
C LYS A 104 6.91 5.86 -5.07
N PHE A 105 6.35 6.41 -4.01
CA PHE A 105 5.83 7.77 -4.00
C PHE A 105 5.75 8.25 -2.56
N HIS A 106 5.62 9.55 -2.37
CA HIS A 106 5.41 10.13 -1.05
C HIS A 106 3.98 10.63 -0.91
N ILE A 107 3.46 10.59 0.32
CA ILE A 107 2.25 11.31 0.70
C ILE A 107 2.63 12.69 1.24
N GLY A 108 2.08 13.72 0.62
CA GLY A 108 2.33 15.11 0.95
C GLY A 108 3.04 15.88 -0.16
N VAL A 109 3.56 17.05 0.20
CA VAL A 109 4.36 17.93 -0.65
C VAL A 109 5.77 17.98 -0.06
N ASP A 110 6.79 17.87 -0.90
CA ASP A 110 8.17 17.83 -0.44
C ASP A 110 8.56 19.10 0.33
N PRO A 111 9.53 19.00 1.28
CA PRO A 111 9.91 20.13 2.12
C PRO A 111 10.39 21.39 1.37
N GLY A 112 10.84 21.27 0.11
CA GLY A 112 11.26 22.40 -0.70
C GLY A 112 10.10 23.26 -1.19
N HIS A 113 8.92 22.65 -1.38
CA HIS A 113 7.73 23.32 -1.90
C HIS A 113 6.60 23.45 -0.88
N ASN A 114 6.63 22.70 0.22
CA ASN A 114 5.53 22.65 1.18
C ASN A 114 5.11 24.03 1.74
N ASN A 115 6.08 24.94 1.92
CA ASN A 115 5.83 26.29 2.45
C ASN A 115 5.96 27.38 1.38
N ALA A 116 6.08 27.01 0.11
CA ALA A 116 6.13 27.95 -1.01
C ALA A 116 4.76 28.57 -1.26
N ASP A 117 4.74 29.76 -1.86
CA ASP A 117 3.50 30.49 -2.17
C ASP A 117 2.66 29.71 -3.20
N PRO A 118 1.45 29.22 -2.83
CA PRO A 118 0.57 28.54 -3.79
C PRO A 118 0.21 29.43 -4.98
N ALA A 119 0.11 30.75 -4.78
CA ALA A 119 -0.24 31.71 -5.84
C ALA A 119 0.88 31.88 -6.89
N SER A 120 2.05 31.28 -6.69
CA SER A 120 3.12 31.24 -7.71
C SER A 120 2.84 30.23 -8.82
N TYR A 121 1.94 29.27 -8.59
CA TYR A 121 1.53 28.29 -9.58
C TYR A 121 0.33 28.79 -10.40
N LYS A 122 0.20 28.28 -11.63
CA LYS A 122 -1.00 28.49 -12.45
C LYS A 122 -2.19 27.76 -11.82
N ASP A 123 -3.40 28.28 -12.01
CA ASP A 123 -4.63 27.77 -11.40
C ASP A 123 -4.88 26.26 -11.59
N ASP A 124 -4.43 25.69 -12.71
CA ASP A 124 -4.56 24.27 -13.05
C ASP A 124 -3.54 23.37 -12.34
N HIS A 125 -2.48 23.94 -11.76
CA HIS A 125 -1.45 23.18 -11.06
C HIS A 125 -2.01 22.59 -9.75
N PRO A 126 -1.64 21.35 -9.38
CA PRO A 126 -2.09 20.73 -8.12
C PRO A 126 -1.77 21.52 -6.86
N LEU A 127 -0.65 22.25 -6.86
CA LEU A 127 -0.20 23.11 -5.75
C LEU A 127 -0.73 24.55 -5.81
N ALA A 128 -1.52 24.92 -6.81
CA ALA A 128 -2.18 26.24 -6.83
C ALA A 128 -3.26 26.35 -5.75
N PRO A 129 -3.77 27.55 -5.41
CA PRO A 129 -4.85 27.70 -4.45
C PRO A 129 -6.06 26.83 -4.83
N LYS A 130 -6.62 26.14 -3.82
CA LYS A 130 -7.79 25.26 -3.95
C LYS A 130 -8.94 25.77 -3.10
N ASP A 131 -10.16 25.41 -3.51
CA ASP A 131 -11.38 25.61 -2.74
C ASP A 131 -12.17 24.29 -2.73
N PRO A 132 -12.27 23.57 -1.61
CA PRO A 132 -11.77 23.95 -0.28
C PRO A 132 -10.23 24.00 -0.18
N ALA A 133 -9.71 24.79 0.77
CA ALA A 133 -8.28 25.03 0.87
C ALA A 133 -7.47 23.75 1.18
N MET A 134 -6.35 23.59 0.46
CA MET A 134 -5.33 22.56 0.69
C MET A 134 -3.99 23.12 1.18
N HIS A 135 -3.91 24.43 1.42
CA HIS A 135 -2.73 25.09 2.00
C HIS A 135 -3.14 25.90 3.23
N TRP A 136 -2.52 25.63 4.39
CA TRP A 136 -2.88 26.19 5.69
C TRP A 136 -1.93 27.30 6.15
N GLY A 137 -1.47 28.10 5.19
CA GLY A 137 -0.58 29.23 5.43
C GLY A 137 0.88 28.83 5.63
N TRP A 138 1.74 29.83 5.64
CA TRP A 138 3.19 29.67 5.48
C TRP A 138 3.87 28.85 6.58
N ALA A 139 3.37 28.90 7.82
CA ALA A 139 3.97 28.14 8.93
C ALA A 139 3.64 26.65 8.85
N SER A 140 2.46 26.30 8.34
CA SER A 140 1.94 24.93 8.30
C SER A 140 2.19 24.24 6.97
N GLY A 141 2.16 24.99 5.86
CA GLY A 141 2.29 24.48 4.51
C GLY A 141 1.00 23.83 3.99
N TYR A 142 1.13 22.86 3.10
CA TYR A 142 0.01 22.10 2.54
C TYR A 142 -0.57 21.12 3.57
N ASN A 143 -1.89 20.93 3.48
CA ASN A 143 -2.57 19.77 4.03
C ASN A 143 -2.19 18.57 3.15
N PHE A 144 -1.31 17.71 3.62
CA PHE A 144 -0.92 16.48 2.92
C PHE A 144 -2.12 15.56 2.74
N ILE A 145 -3.01 15.52 3.74
CA ILE A 145 -4.30 14.85 3.68
C ILE A 145 -5.35 15.76 4.32
N ALA A 146 -6.49 15.94 3.65
CA ALA A 146 -7.71 16.47 4.23
C ALA A 146 -8.76 15.34 4.26
N LEU A 147 -8.99 14.79 5.47
CA LEU A 147 -9.98 13.73 5.70
C LEU A 147 -11.06 14.29 6.65
N GLU A 148 -12.29 14.40 6.14
CA GLU A 148 -13.41 14.99 6.88
C GLU A 148 -14.66 14.12 6.74
N GLY A 149 -15.52 14.15 7.76
CA GLY A 149 -16.71 13.34 7.76
C GLY A 149 -17.50 13.37 9.06
N LEU A 150 -18.41 12.40 9.16
CA LEU A 150 -19.29 12.20 10.30
C LEU A 150 -19.07 10.79 10.85
N GLY A 151 -18.81 10.69 12.15
CA GLY A 151 -18.62 9.44 12.87
C GLY A 151 -19.72 9.15 13.86
N GLY A 152 -19.71 7.93 14.39
CA GLY A 152 -20.70 7.46 15.36
C GLY A 152 -21.93 6.85 14.71
N GLN A 153 -22.70 6.10 15.50
CA GLN A 153 -23.84 5.30 15.04
C GLN A 153 -24.94 6.16 14.38
N ASP A 154 -25.11 7.40 14.85
CA ASP A 154 -26.08 8.36 14.31
C ASP A 154 -25.48 9.33 13.28
N GLN A 155 -24.20 9.14 12.90
CA GLN A 155 -23.45 10.03 12.00
C GLN A 155 -23.55 11.51 12.40
N ASP A 156 -23.48 11.82 13.70
CA ASP A 156 -23.67 13.17 14.24
C ASP A 156 -22.37 13.77 14.82
N LYS A 157 -21.26 13.03 14.75
CA LYS A 157 -19.95 13.48 15.28
C LYS A 157 -19.05 13.92 14.15
N ILE A 158 -18.90 15.23 13.99
CA ILE A 158 -18.00 15.80 12.99
C ILE A 158 -16.55 15.42 13.35
N PHE A 159 -15.82 14.89 12.38
CA PHE A 159 -14.36 14.80 12.42
C PHE A 159 -13.76 15.50 11.20
N GLN A 160 -12.61 16.13 11.43
CA GLN A 160 -11.81 16.80 10.42
C GLN A 160 -10.35 16.64 10.82
N ILE A 161 -9.62 15.82 10.08
CA ILE A 161 -8.20 15.61 10.31
C ILE A 161 -7.47 16.14 9.08
N HIS A 162 -6.74 17.23 9.28
CA HIS A 162 -5.81 17.76 8.29
C HIS A 162 -4.40 17.43 8.74
N ALA A 163 -3.76 16.51 8.02
CA ALA A 163 -2.39 16.15 8.28
C ALA A 163 -1.46 17.09 7.50
N LEU A 164 -0.56 17.76 8.21
CA LEU A 164 0.35 18.78 7.65
C LEU A 164 1.76 18.62 8.25
N GLY A 165 2.71 19.40 7.73
CA GLY A 165 4.07 19.51 8.26
C GLY A 165 5.04 18.47 7.70
N ASN A 166 6.29 18.90 7.52
CA ASN A 166 7.35 18.10 6.89
C ASN A 166 7.67 16.81 7.67
N GLU A 167 7.40 16.75 8.97
CA GLU A 167 7.55 15.54 9.78
C GLU A 167 6.58 14.41 9.41
N ASN A 168 5.49 14.74 8.70
CA ASN A 168 4.48 13.80 8.21
C ASN A 168 4.67 13.47 6.73
N TYR A 169 5.81 13.82 6.13
CA TYR A 169 6.14 13.48 4.75
C TYR A 169 6.77 12.08 4.71
N HIS A 170 6.06 11.11 4.13
CA HIS A 170 6.51 9.71 4.14
C HIS A 170 6.48 9.05 2.77
N GLU A 171 7.49 8.23 2.53
CA GLU A 171 7.59 7.33 1.37
C GLU A 171 6.70 6.10 1.55
N ILE A 172 6.06 5.69 0.46
CA ILE A 172 5.30 4.47 0.28
C ILE A 172 5.96 3.68 -0.85
N VAL A 173 6.12 2.37 -0.65
CA VAL A 173 6.73 1.47 -1.63
C VAL A 173 5.79 0.31 -1.89
N LEU A 174 5.32 0.17 -3.14
CA LEU A 174 4.41 -0.89 -3.55
C LEU A 174 5.04 -1.76 -4.63
N ASN A 175 4.92 -3.08 -4.49
CA ASN A 175 5.34 -4.03 -5.52
C ASN A 175 4.28 -4.09 -6.61
N THR A 176 4.62 -3.81 -7.86
CA THR A 176 3.66 -3.78 -8.97
C THR A 176 3.80 -4.99 -9.87
N GLU A 177 5.04 -5.42 -10.13
CA GLU A 177 5.40 -6.60 -10.94
C GLU A 177 4.56 -6.69 -12.24
N THR A 178 4.69 -5.66 -13.08
CA THR A 178 3.95 -5.50 -14.33
C THR A 178 4.91 -5.25 -15.50
N SER A 179 4.52 -5.67 -16.70
CA SER A 179 5.36 -5.54 -17.92
C SER A 179 4.59 -4.78 -18.99
N ALA A 180 5.34 -4.18 -19.92
CA ALA A 180 4.74 -3.45 -21.02
C ALA A 180 3.88 -4.38 -21.92
N VAL A 181 2.62 -4.00 -22.12
CA VAL A 181 1.71 -4.62 -23.09
C VAL A 181 1.37 -3.58 -24.12
N ASN A 182 1.69 -3.84 -25.39
CA ASN A 182 1.47 -2.91 -26.52
C ASN A 182 2.07 -1.50 -26.29
N GLY A 183 3.23 -1.41 -25.63
CA GLY A 183 3.89 -0.13 -25.34
C GLY A 183 3.28 0.66 -24.18
N GLN A 184 2.46 0.03 -23.34
CA GLN A 184 1.90 0.63 -22.13
C GLN A 184 2.14 -0.26 -20.91
N ILE A 185 2.47 0.36 -19.78
CA ILE A 185 2.53 -0.25 -18.46
C ILE A 185 1.42 0.39 -17.62
N SER A 186 0.53 -0.42 -17.07
CA SER A 186 -0.50 0.03 -16.13
C SER A 186 -0.09 -0.31 -14.71
N VAL A 187 -0.01 0.70 -13.86
CA VAL A 187 0.24 0.60 -12.43
C VAL A 187 -1.06 0.83 -11.69
N ASP A 188 -1.73 -0.26 -11.37
CA ASP A 188 -3.00 -0.24 -10.68
C ASP A 188 -2.79 -0.51 -9.18
N ILE A 189 -3.22 0.43 -8.33
CA ILE A 189 -3.18 0.29 -6.87
C ILE A 189 -4.60 0.47 -6.29
N ASN A 190 -4.85 -0.12 -5.13
CA ASN A 190 -6.03 0.14 -4.31
C ASN A 190 -5.68 1.15 -3.23
N ALA A 191 -6.64 2.02 -2.89
CA ALA A 191 -6.62 2.85 -1.70
C ALA A 191 -7.88 2.56 -0.87
N ASP A 192 -7.73 1.81 0.23
CA ASP A 192 -8.82 1.46 1.15
C ASP A 192 -8.89 2.47 2.30
N TYR A 193 -9.92 3.31 2.28
CA TYR A 193 -10.06 4.40 3.23
C TYR A 193 -10.70 3.99 4.57
N THR A 194 -11.17 2.75 4.72
CA THR A 194 -11.45 2.21 6.06
C THR A 194 -10.17 2.13 6.90
N ARG A 195 -9.03 1.89 6.24
CA ARG A 195 -7.72 1.83 6.86
C ARG A 195 -7.16 3.21 7.21
N ALA A 196 -7.63 4.28 6.58
CA ALA A 196 -7.21 5.64 6.93
C ALA A 196 -7.55 5.98 8.39
N LEU A 197 -8.66 5.44 8.89
CA LEU A 197 -9.13 5.56 10.26
C LEU A 197 -8.82 4.31 11.11
N GLU A 198 -7.81 3.51 10.75
CA GLU A 198 -7.36 2.39 11.59
C GLU A 198 -7.05 2.90 13.01
N ASP A 199 -7.64 2.24 14.01
CA ASP A 199 -7.52 2.53 15.44
C ASP A 199 -7.97 3.95 15.86
N LEU A 200 -8.59 4.72 14.97
CA LEU A 200 -9.11 6.06 15.24
C LEU A 200 -10.63 6.03 15.44
N ASP A 201 -11.08 6.41 16.64
CA ASP A 201 -12.51 6.43 16.96
C ASP A 201 -13.18 7.74 16.52
N ALA A 202 -13.69 7.74 15.28
CA ALA A 202 -14.43 8.85 14.70
C ALA A 202 -15.69 9.27 15.50
N SER A 203 -16.23 8.39 16.36
CA SER A 203 -17.37 8.73 17.22
C SER A 203 -17.01 9.73 18.34
N THR A 204 -15.73 9.99 18.56
CA THR A 204 -15.27 10.97 19.56
C THR A 204 -15.30 12.42 19.08
N GLY A 205 -15.52 12.66 17.78
CA GLY A 205 -15.48 14.00 17.18
C GLY A 205 -14.06 14.56 17.10
N MET A 206 -13.28 14.05 16.15
CA MET A 206 -11.85 14.34 16.00
C MET A 206 -11.60 15.55 15.10
N ILE A 207 -11.65 16.78 15.64
CA ILE A 207 -11.28 17.99 14.89
C ILE A 207 -9.82 18.35 15.22
N TYR A 208 -8.95 18.21 14.22
CA TYR A 208 -7.52 18.43 14.39
C TYR A 208 -6.83 18.90 13.10
N HIS A 209 -6.20 20.07 13.19
CA HIS A 209 -5.40 20.68 12.12
C HIS A 209 -3.99 20.90 12.67
N GLY A 210 -3.07 20.01 12.36
CA GLY A 210 -1.72 20.04 12.95
C GLY A 210 -0.86 18.85 12.56
N THR A 211 0.31 18.74 13.18
CA THR A 211 1.32 17.74 12.78
C THR A 211 1.37 16.50 13.66
N ALA A 212 0.67 16.48 14.80
CA ALA A 212 0.76 15.42 15.80
C ALA A 212 -0.58 14.68 16.00
N LYS A 213 -0.65 13.79 17.01
CA LYS A 213 -1.88 13.07 17.38
C LYS A 213 -2.53 12.40 16.16
N PHE A 214 -3.82 12.65 15.94
CA PHE A 214 -4.62 12.10 14.84
C PHE A 214 -4.01 12.34 13.45
N ALA A 215 -3.32 13.46 13.23
CA ALA A 215 -2.64 13.70 11.95
C ALA A 215 -1.48 12.73 11.71
N LYS A 216 -0.71 12.45 12.76
CA LYS A 216 0.39 11.48 12.70
C LYS A 216 -0.13 10.06 12.53
N ASP A 217 -1.21 9.71 13.21
CA ASP A 217 -1.85 8.39 13.11
C ASP A 217 -2.44 8.19 11.71
N LEU A 218 -3.17 9.18 11.18
CA LEU A 218 -3.72 9.18 9.82
C LEU A 218 -2.63 8.99 8.77
N ILE A 219 -1.53 9.73 8.88
CA ILE A 219 -0.41 9.63 7.93
C ILE A 219 0.29 8.27 8.02
N SER A 220 0.46 7.74 9.23
CA SER A 220 1.01 6.40 9.44
C SER A 220 0.11 5.34 8.81
N ASN A 221 -1.21 5.49 8.95
CA ASN A 221 -2.20 4.62 8.31
C ASN A 221 -2.14 4.72 6.79
N PHE A 222 -2.02 5.92 6.22
CA PHE A 222 -1.82 6.11 4.78
C PHE A 222 -0.57 5.39 4.28
N LYS A 223 0.54 5.57 4.99
CA LYS A 223 1.82 4.95 4.67
C LYS A 223 1.78 3.43 4.73
N ASP A 224 1.20 2.87 5.79
CA ASP A 224 1.37 1.46 6.12
C ASP A 224 0.17 0.58 5.73
N MET A 225 -1.01 1.15 5.50
CA MET A 225 -2.25 0.37 5.41
C MET A 225 -3.23 0.77 4.30
N VAL A 226 -3.28 2.03 3.89
CA VAL A 226 -4.28 2.49 2.90
C VAL A 226 -4.00 1.92 1.51
N PHE A 227 -2.73 1.89 1.10
CA PHE A 227 -2.38 1.51 -0.27
C PHE A 227 -1.93 0.06 -0.39
N SER A 228 -2.40 -0.61 -1.43
CA SER A 228 -1.95 -1.94 -1.85
C SER A 228 -1.97 -2.07 -3.36
N SER A 229 -1.27 -3.04 -3.92
CA SER A 229 -1.29 -3.29 -5.37
C SER A 229 -2.61 -3.94 -5.81
N ALA A 230 -3.20 -3.50 -6.92
CA ALA A 230 -4.52 -3.95 -7.38
C ALA A 230 -4.50 -5.29 -8.12
N THR A 231 -3.40 -5.58 -8.81
CA THR A 231 -3.19 -6.82 -9.55
C THR A 231 -1.80 -7.34 -9.29
N VAL A 232 -1.71 -8.55 -8.71
CA VAL A 232 -0.58 -9.45 -8.98
C VAL A 232 -1.05 -10.31 -10.15
N PRO A 233 -0.41 -10.29 -11.33
CA PRO A 233 -0.66 -11.29 -12.34
C PRO A 233 -0.48 -12.67 -11.70
N ALA A 234 -1.47 -13.56 -11.86
CA ALA A 234 -1.43 -14.94 -11.36
C ALA A 234 -0.21 -15.75 -11.86
N SER A 235 0.60 -15.19 -12.78
CA SER A 235 1.86 -15.73 -13.28
C SER A 235 3.07 -15.50 -12.37
N ASN A 236 2.99 -14.69 -11.31
CA ASN A 236 3.99 -14.66 -10.23
C ASN A 236 3.58 -15.50 -9.01
N LEU A 237 2.91 -16.63 -9.28
CA LEU A 237 2.91 -17.80 -8.42
C LEU A 237 4.28 -18.52 -8.40
N GLY A 238 5.37 -17.77 -8.56
CA GLY A 238 6.75 -18.20 -8.33
C GLY A 238 7.14 -17.89 -6.89
N ALA A 239 7.22 -18.95 -6.06
CA ALA A 239 7.85 -18.98 -4.74
C ALA A 239 7.49 -17.85 -3.75
N GLY A 240 6.46 -18.12 -2.92
CA GLY A 240 6.31 -17.67 -1.52
C GLY A 240 6.93 -16.34 -1.11
N LYS A 241 6.14 -15.25 -1.19
CA LYS A 241 6.31 -14.14 -0.24
C LYS A 241 5.65 -14.55 1.08
N GLU A 242 6.42 -14.55 2.17
CA GLU A 242 5.92 -14.91 3.49
C GLU A 242 4.84 -13.91 3.95
N VAL A 243 3.69 -14.40 4.43
CA VAL A 243 2.67 -13.66 5.16
C VAL A 243 3.31 -13.21 6.48
N PRO A 244 3.46 -11.90 6.71
CA PRO A 244 3.97 -11.39 7.98
C PRO A 244 3.05 -11.84 9.11
N MET A 245 3.60 -12.62 10.04
CA MET A 245 2.87 -13.15 11.18
C MET A 245 3.67 -12.98 12.47
N VAL A 246 2.98 -12.53 13.51
CA VAL A 246 3.50 -12.38 14.87
C VAL A 246 2.73 -13.34 15.76
N ILE A 247 3.44 -14.16 16.53
CA ILE A 247 2.84 -15.11 17.46
C ILE A 247 3.40 -14.87 18.85
N TYR A 248 2.53 -14.66 19.83
CA TYR A 248 2.91 -14.40 21.22
C TYR A 248 1.85 -14.94 22.20
N PRO A 249 2.22 -15.29 23.43
CA PRO A 249 3.59 -15.41 23.92
C PRO A 249 4.32 -16.60 23.29
N ASN A 250 5.64 -16.51 23.17
CA ASN A 250 6.50 -17.62 22.74
C ASN A 250 7.81 -17.58 23.57
N PRO A 251 8.03 -18.50 24.52
CA PRO A 251 7.21 -19.69 24.81
C PRO A 251 5.83 -19.36 25.41
N SER A 252 4.85 -20.24 25.19
CA SER A 252 3.55 -20.21 25.88
C SER A 252 3.57 -21.16 27.08
N LEU A 253 3.09 -20.66 28.23
CA LEU A 253 3.10 -21.35 29.51
C LEU A 253 1.77 -22.05 29.82
N ASP A 254 0.68 -21.55 29.24
CA ASP A 254 -0.68 -22.02 29.49
C ASP A 254 -1.26 -22.78 28.29
N GLY A 255 -0.56 -22.77 27.15
CA GLY A 255 -1.02 -23.38 25.90
C GLY A 255 -1.78 -22.40 25.00
N ILE A 256 -1.98 -21.14 25.42
CA ILE A 256 -2.65 -20.12 24.62
C ILE A 256 -1.60 -19.30 23.87
N VAL A 257 -1.81 -19.11 22.57
CA VAL A 257 -1.02 -18.18 21.75
C VAL A 257 -1.93 -17.33 20.88
N HIS A 258 -1.57 -16.06 20.75
CA HIS A 258 -2.22 -15.08 19.91
C HIS A 258 -1.46 -14.96 18.60
N LEU A 259 -2.16 -15.18 17.51
CA LEU A 259 -1.70 -14.91 16.17
C LEU A 259 -2.17 -13.52 15.76
N ARG A 260 -1.25 -12.68 15.27
CA ARG A 260 -1.55 -11.48 14.49
C ARG A 260 -0.92 -11.59 13.12
N THR A 261 -1.69 -11.25 12.09
CA THR A 261 -1.25 -11.29 10.69
C THR A 261 -1.70 -10.02 9.99
N HIS A 262 -0.91 -9.58 9.01
CA HIS A 262 -1.29 -8.48 8.13
C HIS A 262 -1.48 -9.06 6.73
N PHE A 263 -2.72 -9.32 6.34
CA PHE A 263 -3.07 -9.79 4.99
C PHE A 263 -4.41 -9.17 4.56
N LEU A 264 -4.65 -9.06 3.26
CA LEU A 264 -5.88 -8.44 2.74
C LEU A 264 -7.09 -9.38 2.96
N PRO A 265 -8.26 -8.89 3.40
CA PRO A 265 -9.43 -9.71 3.74
C PRO A 265 -10.09 -10.44 2.56
N THR A 266 -9.59 -10.25 1.33
CA THR A 266 -10.07 -10.95 0.13
C THR A 266 -9.40 -12.31 -0.10
N GLU A 267 -8.47 -12.72 0.75
CA GLU A 267 -7.67 -13.95 0.58
C GLU A 267 -8.20 -15.10 1.45
N SER A 268 -8.40 -16.28 0.86
CA SER A 268 -8.71 -17.49 1.61
C SER A 268 -7.42 -18.05 2.21
N LEU A 269 -7.21 -17.80 3.49
CA LEU A 269 -6.06 -18.32 4.22
C LEU A 269 -6.44 -19.52 5.07
N LYS A 270 -5.53 -20.48 5.15
CA LYS A 270 -5.63 -21.64 6.03
C LYS A 270 -4.43 -21.70 6.95
N LEU A 271 -4.70 -21.81 8.24
CA LEU A 271 -3.70 -22.06 9.26
C LEU A 271 -3.63 -23.55 9.56
N MET A 272 -2.41 -24.07 9.66
CA MET A 272 -2.13 -25.46 10.04
C MET A 272 -1.06 -25.48 11.13
N ILE A 273 -1.31 -26.26 12.17
CA ILE A 273 -0.37 -26.47 13.28
C ILE A 273 0.06 -27.92 13.29
N ILE A 274 1.37 -28.14 13.27
CA ILE A 274 1.95 -29.48 13.45
C ILE A 274 2.81 -29.56 14.70
N ASP A 275 2.86 -30.75 15.29
CA ASP A 275 3.79 -31.07 16.36
C ASP A 275 5.19 -31.40 15.81
N GLN A 276 6.13 -31.64 16.73
CA GLN A 276 7.52 -32.02 16.40
C GLN A 276 7.67 -33.35 15.61
N LYS A 277 6.62 -34.17 15.56
CA LYS A 277 6.59 -35.43 14.78
C LYS A 277 5.91 -35.22 13.42
N GLY A 278 5.49 -34.01 13.10
CA GLY A 278 4.78 -33.66 11.87
C GLY A 278 3.30 -34.06 11.88
N GLN A 279 2.72 -34.37 13.04
CA GLN A 279 1.29 -34.70 13.14
C GLN A 279 0.48 -33.41 13.14
N ASN A 280 -0.62 -33.39 12.38
CA ASN A 280 -1.56 -32.27 12.38
C ASN A 280 -2.27 -32.19 13.74
N VAL A 281 -2.18 -31.02 14.38
CA VAL A 281 -2.73 -30.73 15.70
C VAL A 281 -4.01 -29.91 15.58
N LEU A 282 -4.04 -28.98 14.63
CA LEU A 282 -5.13 -28.04 14.41
C LEU A 282 -5.07 -27.48 12.99
N GLU A 283 -6.24 -27.30 12.39
CA GLU A 283 -6.42 -26.64 11.09
C GLU A 283 -7.59 -25.66 11.20
N LEU A 284 -7.39 -24.43 10.75
CA LEU A 284 -8.38 -23.36 10.83
C LEU A 284 -8.39 -22.58 9.52
N ASP A 285 -9.57 -22.24 9.02
CA ASP A 285 -9.68 -21.21 7.99
C ASP A 285 -9.57 -19.83 8.66
N LEU A 286 -8.70 -18.97 8.16
CA LEU A 286 -8.47 -17.62 8.66
C LEU A 286 -9.27 -16.64 7.79
N ASN A 287 -10.28 -16.05 8.40
CA ASN A 287 -11.14 -15.01 7.84
C ASN A 287 -11.05 -13.69 8.62
N ILE A 288 -10.11 -13.60 9.57
CA ILE A 288 -9.89 -12.47 10.48
C ILE A 288 -8.38 -12.21 10.66
N PHE A 289 -8.01 -10.96 10.96
CA PHE A 289 -6.61 -10.51 11.08
C PHE A 289 -5.86 -11.06 12.30
N SER A 290 -6.58 -11.61 13.28
CA SER A 290 -6.04 -12.20 14.50
C SER A 290 -6.79 -13.48 14.87
N ALA A 291 -6.11 -14.41 15.53
CA ALA A 291 -6.74 -15.63 16.03
C ALA A 291 -6.15 -16.03 17.38
N ASP A 292 -7.01 -16.42 18.31
CA ASP A 292 -6.60 -17.07 19.56
C ASP A 292 -6.51 -18.57 19.33
N ILE A 293 -5.29 -19.11 19.48
CA ILE A 293 -5.00 -20.51 19.28
C ILE A 293 -4.86 -21.16 20.65
N ASN A 294 -5.74 -22.12 20.92
CA ASN A 294 -5.73 -22.89 22.16
C ASN A 294 -5.07 -24.26 21.94
N LEU A 295 -3.88 -24.44 22.51
CA LEU A 295 -3.11 -25.68 22.56
C LEU A 295 -3.06 -26.27 23.98
N ASN A 296 -4.01 -25.92 24.85
CA ASN A 296 -4.05 -26.40 26.22
C ASN A 296 -4.16 -27.93 26.24
N GLY A 297 -3.39 -28.57 27.12
CA GLY A 297 -3.34 -30.02 27.25
C GLY A 297 -2.53 -30.73 26.16
N ARG A 298 -1.87 -30.01 25.25
CA ARG A 298 -0.89 -30.59 24.32
C ARG A 298 0.46 -30.78 25.02
N PRO A 299 1.24 -31.82 24.66
CA PRO A 299 2.55 -32.05 25.27
C PRO A 299 3.51 -30.85 25.12
N ALA A 300 4.34 -30.60 26.13
CA ALA A 300 5.41 -29.61 26.05
C ALA A 300 6.37 -29.95 24.89
N GLY A 301 6.83 -28.93 24.18
CA GLY A 301 7.70 -29.08 23.03
C GLY A 301 7.47 -28.07 21.91
N PRO A 302 8.21 -28.20 20.80
CA PRO A 302 8.07 -27.31 19.66
C PRO A 302 6.85 -27.64 18.80
N TYR A 303 6.18 -26.59 18.34
CA TYR A 303 5.11 -26.64 17.35
C TYR A 303 5.42 -25.68 16.20
N PHE A 304 4.93 -26.01 15.01
CA PHE A 304 5.09 -25.17 13.82
C PHE A 304 3.71 -24.72 13.34
N ILE A 305 3.50 -23.42 13.32
CA ILE A 305 2.28 -22.77 12.82
C ILE A 305 2.58 -22.30 11.40
N SER A 306 1.84 -22.80 10.44
CA SER A 306 2.00 -22.51 9.02
C SER A 306 0.75 -21.87 8.44
N ILE A 307 0.93 -20.84 7.62
CA ILE A 307 -0.15 -20.23 6.84
C ILE A 307 -0.03 -20.70 5.39
N TYR A 308 -1.15 -21.15 4.85
CA TYR A 308 -1.33 -21.50 3.45
C TYR A 308 -2.26 -20.48 2.81
N LYS A 309 -1.83 -19.95 1.66
CA LYS A 309 -2.62 -19.08 0.79
C LYS A 309 -2.86 -19.83 -0.51
N ASP A 310 -4.12 -20.01 -0.89
CA ASP A 310 -4.50 -20.76 -2.09
C ASP A 310 -3.83 -22.14 -2.19
N GLY A 311 -3.69 -22.82 -1.04
CA GLY A 311 -3.05 -24.13 -0.93
C GLY A 311 -1.51 -24.12 -0.96
N LYS A 312 -0.86 -22.96 -1.06
CA LYS A 312 0.60 -22.82 -1.04
C LYS A 312 1.11 -22.32 0.31
N LEU A 313 2.15 -22.96 0.82
CA LEU A 313 2.81 -22.51 2.05
C LEU A 313 3.33 -21.09 1.87
N SER A 314 2.84 -20.20 2.72
CA SER A 314 3.09 -18.77 2.66
C SER A 314 3.67 -18.25 3.97
N GLY A 315 4.16 -19.10 4.87
CA GLY A 315 4.87 -18.65 6.06
C GLY A 315 4.78 -19.69 7.18
N THR A 316 5.84 -19.79 7.97
CA THR A 316 5.89 -20.68 9.13
C THR A 316 6.57 -20.00 10.31
N LYS A 317 5.99 -20.12 11.50
CA LYS A 317 6.63 -19.77 12.77
C LYS A 317 6.69 -20.97 13.70
N LYS A 318 7.83 -21.10 14.36
CA LYS A 318 8.01 -22.05 15.45
C LYS A 318 7.56 -21.41 16.76
N ILE A 319 6.74 -22.12 17.53
CA ILE A 319 6.42 -21.78 18.92
C ILE A 319 6.87 -22.88 19.87
N MET A 320 7.11 -22.51 21.12
CA MET A 320 7.45 -23.43 22.20
C MET A 320 6.29 -23.48 23.20
N LEU A 321 5.80 -24.67 23.50
CA LEU A 321 4.96 -24.92 24.67
C LEU A 321 5.83 -25.46 25.80
N ASN A 322 5.73 -24.85 26.99
CA ASN A 322 6.46 -25.25 28.19
C ASN A 322 5.58 -26.01 29.18
#